data_AF-A0A1F6P0V0-F1
#
_entry.id   AF-A0A1F6P0V0-F1
#
_cell.length_a   1.000
_cell.length_b   1.000
_cell.length_c   1.000
_cell.angle_alpha   90.00
_cell.angle_beta   90.00
_cell.angle_gamma   90.00
#
_symmetry.space_group_name_H-M   'P 1'
#
loop_
_entity.id
_entity.type
_entity.pdbx_description
1 polymer ?
#
loop_
_entity_poly.entity_id
_entity_poly.type
_entity_poly.pdbx_seq_one_letter_code
_entity_poly.pdbx_strand_id
1 'polypeptide(L)'
;MTTNKVNKQKLDKLIPPLTSWMKLIKKNVEDLNLEDRKKYDRLEILSSLTGIECNIPIYKLKTTDVLSNKINIKFKGRCGWRLIPSKNNFPKLRTRGKSMSVNKKWLIEEKINPNIYPLIEIIPQHKQIINSGIFIIDDHKIFGEVVPGDLWQLIYGTTPTNLSIHFIYDFKKWTFSKKNTSVEKIVKKLVKQLKIENFGIKKEVKNKLNGELTNFGFIKGYYEFRALKDRTMLVDYDRILYKLFNNHLLTNKLYLKGTCISLGRCTGKIKIINNPKNQTISKNDIIVCPIITVDYLPLIRKCAGVIIKQGGMLSHAAIILREIKKPCLALPNEIIKKLKNNDKVIIDAYTDQIIINNT
;
A
#
# COMPACT_ATOMS: atom_id res chain seq x y z
N MET A 1 -7.44 -1.45 -28.52
CA MET A 1 -6.10 -1.68 -27.91
C MET A 1 -6.21 -2.80 -26.90
N THR A 2 -5.76 -3.99 -27.29
CA THR A 2 -5.71 -5.20 -26.48
C THR A 2 -4.75 -4.98 -25.31
N THR A 3 -5.29 -4.84 -24.09
CA THR A 3 -4.48 -4.82 -22.88
C THR A 3 -3.82 -6.19 -22.74
N ASN A 4 -2.50 -6.25 -22.87
CA ASN A 4 -1.71 -7.43 -22.52
C ASN A 4 -2.02 -7.80 -21.07
N LYS A 5 -2.96 -8.73 -20.85
CA LYS A 5 -3.29 -9.25 -19.53
C LYS A 5 -2.03 -9.91 -18.98
N VAL A 6 -1.44 -9.26 -17.99
CA VAL A 6 -0.27 -9.76 -17.28
C VAL A 6 -0.57 -11.16 -16.73
N ASN A 7 0.22 -12.16 -17.14
CA ASN A 7 -0.01 -13.55 -16.77
C ASN A 7 0.61 -13.85 -15.39
N LYS A 8 -0.25 -13.98 -14.37
CA LYS A 8 0.13 -14.33 -12.99
C LYS A 8 1.02 -15.57 -12.88
N GLN A 9 0.79 -16.61 -13.68
CA GLN A 9 1.60 -17.85 -13.62
C GLN A 9 3.04 -17.61 -14.10
N LYS A 10 3.23 -16.71 -15.08
CA LYS A 10 4.56 -16.32 -15.54
C LYS A 10 5.28 -15.51 -14.46
N LEU A 11 4.59 -14.57 -13.81
CA LEU A 11 5.16 -13.78 -12.72
C LEU A 11 5.51 -14.63 -11.49
N ASP A 12 4.65 -15.57 -11.09
CA ASP A 12 4.91 -16.48 -9.96
C ASP A 12 6.18 -17.33 -10.16
N LYS A 13 6.62 -17.57 -11.41
CA LYS A 13 7.88 -18.24 -11.72
C LYS A 13 9.10 -17.31 -11.70
N LEU A 14 8.91 -16.03 -11.99
CA LEU A 14 9.99 -15.05 -12.14
C LEU A 14 10.28 -14.28 -10.84
N ILE A 15 9.25 -14.00 -10.05
CA ILE A 15 9.34 -13.14 -8.86
C ILE A 15 9.39 -14.03 -7.62
N PRO A 16 10.53 -14.09 -6.91
CA PRO A 16 10.62 -14.87 -5.70
C PRO A 16 9.85 -14.18 -4.55
N PRO A 17 9.53 -14.90 -3.47
CA PRO A 17 8.90 -14.31 -2.28
C PRO A 17 9.73 -13.17 -1.67
N LEU A 18 9.07 -12.27 -0.92
CA LEU A 18 9.71 -11.13 -0.27
C LEU A 18 10.91 -11.53 0.61
N THR A 19 10.80 -12.63 1.37
CA THR A 19 11.91 -13.11 2.22
C THR A 19 13.13 -13.53 1.41
N SER A 20 12.95 -14.04 0.19
CA SER A 20 14.06 -14.34 -0.72
C SER A 20 14.73 -13.07 -1.23
N TRP A 21 13.95 -12.04 -1.60
CA TRP A 21 14.50 -10.73 -1.93
C TRP A 21 15.30 -10.12 -0.79
N MET A 22 14.77 -10.16 0.44
CA MET A 22 15.42 -9.61 1.63
C MET A 22 16.74 -10.32 1.97
N LYS A 23 16.82 -11.64 1.75
CA LYS A 23 18.07 -12.41 1.88
C LYS A 23 19.14 -11.95 0.88
N LEU A 24 18.76 -11.71 -0.38
CA LEU A 24 19.68 -11.27 -1.43
C LEU A 24 20.32 -9.91 -1.09
N ILE A 25 19.57 -9.02 -0.44
CA ILE A 25 20.08 -7.70 0.00
C ILE A 25 20.70 -7.72 1.41
N LYS A 26 21.06 -8.91 1.92
CA LYS A 26 21.75 -9.13 3.21
C LYS A 26 21.08 -8.49 4.43
N LYS A 27 19.75 -8.34 4.43
CA LYS A 27 19.02 -7.98 5.66
C LYS A 27 18.82 -9.21 6.54
N ASN A 28 18.81 -9.02 7.86
CA ASN A 28 18.35 -10.08 8.76
C ASN A 28 16.87 -10.36 8.46
N VAL A 29 16.56 -11.62 8.14
CA VAL A 29 15.23 -12.09 7.73
C VAL A 29 14.65 -13.13 8.68
N GLU A 30 15.32 -13.44 9.77
CA GLU A 30 14.86 -14.49 10.70
C GLU A 30 13.47 -14.17 11.23
N ASP A 31 13.28 -12.93 11.67
CA ASP A 31 11.98 -12.50 12.18
C ASP A 31 10.89 -12.47 11.09
N LEU A 32 11.23 -12.06 9.86
CA LEU A 32 10.27 -12.09 8.74
C LEU A 32 9.92 -13.53 8.32
N ASN A 33 10.86 -14.46 8.41
CA ASN A 33 10.60 -15.88 8.16
C ASN A 33 9.73 -16.48 9.26
N LEU A 34 9.96 -16.10 10.53
CA LEU A 34 9.11 -16.51 11.64
C LEU A 34 7.70 -15.91 11.49
N GLU A 35 7.62 -14.64 11.07
CA GLU A 35 6.35 -13.98 10.79
C GLU A 35 5.59 -14.71 9.67
N ASP A 36 6.23 -15.04 8.56
CA ASP A 36 5.56 -15.83 7.53
C ASP A 36 5.13 -17.19 8.11
N ARG A 37 6.03 -17.97 8.72
CA ARG A 37 5.74 -19.34 9.23
C ARG A 37 4.50 -19.37 10.12
N LYS A 38 4.44 -18.50 11.14
CA LYS A 38 3.35 -18.43 12.12
C LYS A 38 2.12 -17.62 11.68
N LYS A 39 2.05 -17.22 10.41
CA LYS A 39 0.97 -16.37 9.89
C LYS A 39 -0.43 -16.86 10.26
N TYR A 40 -0.75 -18.12 10.01
CA TYR A 40 -2.12 -18.60 10.22
C TYR A 40 -2.48 -18.72 11.69
N ASP A 41 -1.54 -19.12 12.55
CA ASP A 41 -1.74 -19.09 14.00
C ASP A 41 -2.03 -17.66 14.48
N ARG A 42 -1.29 -16.66 13.97
CA ARG A 42 -1.59 -15.25 14.27
C ARG A 42 -2.96 -14.81 13.77
N LEU A 43 -3.34 -15.18 12.55
CA LEU A 43 -4.64 -14.82 11.99
C LEU A 43 -5.80 -15.47 12.76
N GLU A 44 -5.65 -16.72 13.23
CA GLU A 44 -6.63 -17.38 14.10
C GLU A 44 -6.79 -16.63 15.42
N ILE A 45 -5.69 -16.26 16.08
CA ILE A 45 -5.73 -15.47 17.31
C ILE A 45 -6.37 -14.10 17.05
N LEU A 46 -5.94 -13.38 15.99
CA LEU A 46 -6.50 -12.08 15.64
C LEU A 46 -8.00 -12.15 15.39
N SER A 47 -8.47 -13.16 14.66
CA SER A 47 -9.89 -13.40 14.41
C SER A 47 -10.65 -13.61 15.71
N SER A 48 -10.11 -14.44 16.62
CA SER A 48 -10.74 -14.70 17.93
C SER A 48 -10.85 -13.44 18.81
N LEU A 49 -9.89 -12.52 18.74
CA LEU A 49 -9.84 -11.31 19.56
C LEU A 49 -10.71 -10.17 19.01
N THR A 50 -10.89 -10.10 17.70
CA THR A 50 -11.50 -8.94 17.01
C THR A 50 -12.84 -9.26 16.37
N GLY A 51 -13.17 -10.55 16.19
CA GLY A 51 -14.28 -11.00 15.36
C GLY A 51 -14.08 -10.72 13.87
N ILE A 52 -12.88 -10.28 13.44
CA ILE A 52 -12.60 -10.07 12.02
C ILE A 52 -12.49 -11.42 11.31
N GLU A 53 -13.07 -11.52 10.12
CA GLU A 53 -12.92 -12.74 9.33
C GLU A 53 -11.49 -12.82 8.80
N CYS A 54 -10.85 -13.98 8.96
CA CYS A 54 -9.50 -14.24 8.47
C CYS A 54 -9.47 -15.45 7.53
N ASN A 55 -8.63 -15.39 6.51
CA ASN A 55 -8.38 -16.51 5.62
C ASN A 55 -7.42 -17.51 6.30
N ILE A 56 -7.98 -18.37 7.14
CA ILE A 56 -7.28 -19.43 7.87
C ILE A 56 -7.38 -20.78 7.13
N PRO A 57 -6.48 -21.74 7.40
CA PRO A 57 -6.54 -23.07 6.80
C PRO A 57 -7.83 -23.79 7.20
N ILE A 58 -8.45 -24.48 6.25
CA ILE A 58 -9.62 -25.35 6.52
C ILE A 58 -9.22 -26.65 7.21
N TYR A 59 -7.95 -27.06 7.06
CA TYR A 59 -7.39 -28.22 7.74
C TYR A 59 -5.92 -27.95 8.09
N LYS A 60 -5.49 -28.42 9.27
CA LYS A 60 -4.09 -28.61 9.67
C LYS A 60 -3.91 -30.11 9.93
N LEU A 61 -3.28 -30.84 9.01
CA LEU A 61 -3.22 -32.31 9.02
C LEU A 61 -1.79 -32.79 9.22
N LYS A 62 -1.62 -33.94 9.88
CA LYS A 62 -0.32 -34.62 9.93
C LYS A 62 0.06 -35.15 8.54
N THR A 63 1.29 -34.91 8.11
CA THR A 63 1.78 -35.36 6.81
C THR A 63 1.73 -36.89 6.67
N THR A 64 2.03 -37.62 7.76
CA THR A 64 1.93 -39.09 7.82
C THR A 64 0.53 -39.60 7.50
N ASP A 65 -0.49 -38.94 8.01
CA ASP A 65 -1.88 -39.37 7.89
C ASP A 65 -2.41 -39.08 6.47
N VAL A 66 -1.92 -38.00 5.85
CA VAL A 66 -2.22 -37.67 4.45
C VAL A 66 -1.55 -38.65 3.48
N LEU A 67 -0.28 -39.01 3.73
CA LEU A 67 0.45 -39.98 2.90
C LEU A 67 -0.10 -41.40 3.02
N SER A 68 -0.53 -41.80 4.22
CA SER A 68 -1.11 -43.12 4.48
C SER A 68 -2.61 -43.22 4.15
N ASN A 69 -3.20 -42.18 3.57
CA ASN A 69 -4.63 -42.12 3.23
C ASN A 69 -5.59 -42.32 4.42
N LYS A 70 -5.14 -42.06 5.65
CA LYS A 70 -5.94 -42.24 6.87
C LYS A 70 -6.97 -41.14 7.11
N ILE A 71 -6.94 -40.06 6.32
CA ILE A 71 -7.82 -38.89 6.48
C ILE A 71 -8.82 -38.82 5.34
N ASN A 72 -10.12 -38.73 5.69
CA ASN A 72 -11.18 -38.43 4.75
C ASN A 72 -11.41 -36.91 4.67
N ILE A 73 -10.92 -36.27 3.60
CA ILE A 73 -11.03 -34.82 3.41
C ILE A 73 -12.30 -34.50 2.60
N LYS A 74 -13.29 -33.86 3.24
CA LYS A 74 -14.60 -33.56 2.63
C LYS A 74 -14.63 -32.33 1.70
N PHE A 75 -13.53 -31.58 1.60
CA PHE A 75 -13.48 -30.34 0.81
C PHE A 75 -13.33 -30.60 -0.70
N LYS A 76 -14.26 -30.05 -1.51
CA LYS A 76 -14.33 -30.26 -2.97
C LYS A 76 -13.85 -29.06 -3.82
N GLY A 77 -13.21 -28.06 -3.22
CA GLY A 77 -12.74 -26.85 -3.90
C GLY A 77 -11.27 -26.91 -4.37
N ARG A 78 -10.81 -25.80 -4.97
CA ARG A 78 -9.37 -25.58 -5.21
C ARG A 78 -8.72 -25.06 -3.94
N CYS A 79 -7.49 -25.45 -3.67
CA CYS A 79 -6.75 -25.05 -2.49
C CYS A 79 -5.24 -24.94 -2.78
N GLY A 80 -4.55 -24.22 -1.91
CA GLY A 80 -3.10 -24.34 -1.75
C GLY A 80 -2.78 -25.24 -0.57
N TRP A 81 -1.74 -26.04 -0.70
CA TRP A 81 -1.14 -26.74 0.44
C TRP A 81 0.10 -25.98 0.88
N ARG A 82 0.30 -25.84 2.18
CA ARG A 82 1.46 -25.17 2.77
C ARG A 82 2.09 -26.10 3.81
N LEU A 83 3.37 -26.36 3.63
CA LEU A 83 4.17 -27.22 4.48
C LEU A 83 5.25 -26.38 5.16
N ILE A 84 5.20 -26.34 6.49
CA ILE A 84 6.17 -25.63 7.31
C ILE A 84 7.14 -26.65 7.89
N PRO A 85 8.45 -26.49 7.64
CA PRO A 85 9.40 -27.44 8.19
C PRO A 85 9.60 -27.23 9.69
N SER A 86 9.82 -28.32 10.40
CA SER A 86 10.14 -28.36 11.84
C SER A 86 11.49 -27.71 12.16
N LYS A 87 12.41 -27.66 11.18
CA LYS A 87 13.73 -27.04 11.30
C LYS A 87 13.86 -25.82 10.37
N ASN A 88 14.58 -24.79 10.84
CA ASN A 88 14.68 -23.50 10.15
C ASN A 88 15.52 -23.53 8.86
N ASN A 89 16.43 -24.48 8.73
CA ASN A 89 17.31 -24.66 7.56
C ASN A 89 16.59 -25.20 6.33
N PHE A 90 15.38 -25.74 6.46
CA PHE A 90 14.57 -26.19 5.33
C PHE A 90 13.61 -25.10 4.83
N PRO A 91 13.37 -25.03 3.51
CA PRO A 91 12.45 -24.05 2.94
C PRO A 91 10.99 -24.41 3.23
N LYS A 92 10.11 -23.41 3.28
CA LYS A 92 8.67 -23.65 3.20
C LYS A 92 8.31 -24.15 1.80
N LEU A 93 7.50 -25.20 1.72
CA LEU A 93 6.97 -25.72 0.47
C LEU A 93 5.49 -25.37 0.33
N ARG A 94 5.03 -25.10 -0.90
CA ARG A 94 3.63 -24.79 -1.14
C ARG A 94 3.17 -25.06 -2.56
N THR A 95 1.89 -25.35 -2.68
CA THR A 95 1.14 -25.27 -3.94
C THR A 95 0.08 -24.17 -3.87
N ARG A 96 -0.49 -23.81 -5.02
CA ARG A 96 -1.52 -22.77 -5.10
C ARG A 96 -2.62 -23.15 -6.06
N GLY A 97 -3.87 -23.04 -5.58
CA GLY A 97 -5.06 -23.15 -6.41
C GLY A 97 -5.09 -24.42 -7.26
N LYS A 98 -4.76 -25.58 -6.68
CA LYS A 98 -4.87 -26.90 -7.31
C LYS A 98 -6.02 -27.68 -6.67
N SER A 99 -6.44 -28.78 -7.29
CA SER A 99 -7.38 -29.71 -6.65
C SER A 99 -6.67 -30.49 -5.54
N MET A 100 -7.44 -31.10 -4.64
CA MET A 100 -6.95 -32.00 -3.61
C MET A 100 -6.12 -33.15 -4.19
N SER A 101 -6.59 -33.79 -5.27
CA SER A 101 -5.89 -34.88 -5.95
C SER A 101 -4.53 -34.46 -6.50
N VAL A 102 -4.46 -33.29 -7.15
CA VAL A 102 -3.20 -32.78 -7.72
C VAL A 102 -2.21 -32.42 -6.61
N ASN A 103 -2.67 -31.82 -5.51
CA ASN A 103 -1.79 -31.50 -4.39
C ASN A 103 -1.23 -32.75 -3.71
N LYS A 104 -2.05 -33.79 -3.57
CA LYS A 104 -1.62 -35.08 -3.02
C LYS A 104 -0.59 -35.76 -3.93
N LYS A 105 -0.78 -35.72 -5.24
CA LYS A 105 0.20 -36.24 -6.21
C LYS A 105 1.54 -35.49 -6.09
N TRP A 106 1.48 -34.16 -6.02
CA TRP A 106 2.66 -33.32 -5.80
C TRP A 106 3.41 -33.68 -4.51
N LEU A 107 2.70 -33.94 -3.39
CA LEU A 107 3.32 -34.37 -2.13
C LEU A 107 4.16 -35.65 -2.29
N ILE A 108 3.68 -36.61 -3.09
CA ILE A 108 4.35 -37.88 -3.36
C ILE A 108 5.55 -37.67 -4.31
N GLU A 109 5.35 -36.89 -5.39
CA GLU A 109 6.38 -36.59 -6.39
C GLU A 109 7.58 -35.84 -5.79
N GLU A 110 7.32 -34.90 -4.86
CA GLU A 110 8.36 -34.15 -4.14
C GLU A 110 9.08 -34.99 -3.05
N LYS A 111 8.65 -36.24 -2.83
CA LYS A 111 9.23 -37.14 -1.81
C LYS A 111 9.30 -36.49 -0.42
N ILE A 112 8.21 -35.85 0.00
CA ILE A 112 8.14 -35.10 1.25
C ILE A 112 8.44 -36.01 2.46
N ASN A 113 9.46 -35.64 3.24
CA ASN A 113 9.80 -36.31 4.50
C ASN A 113 8.93 -35.78 5.66
N PRO A 114 8.07 -36.60 6.28
CA PRO A 114 7.20 -36.17 7.37
C PRO A 114 7.94 -35.71 8.64
N ASN A 115 9.16 -36.17 8.88
CA ASN A 115 9.96 -35.71 10.03
C ASN A 115 10.46 -34.27 9.85
N ILE A 116 10.66 -33.86 8.59
CA ILE A 116 11.03 -32.50 8.23
C ILE A 116 9.78 -31.63 8.13
N TYR A 117 8.71 -32.12 7.49
CA TYR A 117 7.44 -31.41 7.30
C TYR A 117 6.30 -32.16 7.99
N PRO A 118 6.10 -31.97 9.30
CA PRO A 118 5.15 -32.78 10.08
C PRO A 118 3.68 -32.43 9.81
N LEU A 119 3.41 -31.20 9.38
CA LEU A 119 2.06 -30.68 9.19
C LEU A 119 1.85 -30.10 7.79
N ILE A 120 0.64 -30.29 7.27
CA ILE A 120 0.12 -29.72 6.03
C ILE A 120 -1.05 -28.81 6.37
N GLU A 121 -0.93 -27.53 6.04
CA GLU A 121 -2.03 -26.57 6.10
C GLU A 121 -2.73 -26.53 4.73
N ILE A 122 -4.06 -26.68 4.70
CA ILE A 122 -4.87 -26.62 3.48
C ILE A 122 -5.63 -25.30 3.46
N ILE A 123 -5.32 -24.45 2.48
CA ILE A 123 -5.87 -23.10 2.37
C ILE A 123 -6.86 -23.03 1.20
N PRO A 124 -8.13 -22.69 1.43
CA PRO A 124 -9.12 -22.64 0.38
C PRO A 124 -8.81 -21.51 -0.62
N GLN A 125 -9.07 -21.76 -1.89
CA GLN A 125 -9.03 -20.73 -2.92
C GLN A 125 -10.41 -20.07 -3.03
N HIS A 126 -10.45 -18.77 -2.77
CA HIS A 126 -11.65 -17.96 -2.93
C HIS A 126 -11.81 -17.52 -4.40
N LYS A 127 -13.03 -17.60 -4.92
CA LYS A 127 -13.41 -17.05 -6.23
C LYS A 127 -14.11 -15.70 -6.06
N GLN A 128 -14.26 -14.96 -7.15
CA GLN A 128 -15.05 -13.71 -7.19
C GLN A 128 -14.55 -12.60 -6.24
N ILE A 129 -13.23 -12.45 -6.12
CA ILE A 129 -12.63 -11.33 -5.40
C ILE A 129 -12.90 -10.05 -6.18
N ILE A 130 -13.61 -9.10 -5.58
CA ILE A 130 -13.97 -7.83 -6.20
C ILE A 130 -12.87 -6.79 -6.00
N ASN A 131 -12.31 -6.72 -4.80
CA ASN A 131 -11.23 -5.82 -4.43
C ASN A 131 -10.27 -6.52 -3.50
N SER A 132 -9.01 -6.10 -3.51
CA SER A 132 -8.03 -6.47 -2.51
C SER A 132 -7.28 -5.23 -2.07
N GLY A 133 -6.74 -5.24 -0.86
CA GLY A 133 -5.97 -4.12 -0.37
C GLY A 133 -4.86 -4.50 0.59
N ILE A 134 -3.90 -3.61 0.67
CA ILE A 134 -2.80 -3.64 1.63
C ILE A 134 -2.89 -2.35 2.43
N PHE A 135 -2.76 -2.44 3.74
CA PHE A 135 -2.72 -1.25 4.59
C PHE A 135 -1.87 -1.46 5.83
N ILE A 136 -1.44 -0.34 6.39
CA ILE A 136 -0.55 -0.25 7.53
C ILE A 136 -1.24 0.58 8.60
N ILE A 137 -1.09 0.14 9.86
CA ILE A 137 -1.46 0.89 11.05
C ILE A 137 -0.16 1.15 11.82
N ASP A 138 0.18 2.42 12.00
CA ASP A 138 1.27 2.90 12.85
C ASP A 138 0.76 3.91 13.90
N ASP A 139 1.65 4.49 14.70
CA ASP A 139 1.27 5.44 15.76
C ASP A 139 0.72 6.77 15.26
N HIS A 140 0.96 7.10 14.00
CA HIS A 140 0.62 8.40 13.41
C HIS A 140 -0.65 8.32 12.57
N LYS A 141 -0.92 7.17 11.94
CA LYS A 141 -2.04 7.02 11.00
C LYS A 141 -2.29 5.57 10.59
N ILE A 142 -3.35 5.41 9.80
CA ILE A 142 -3.66 4.23 9.02
C ILE A 142 -3.62 4.61 7.55
N PHE A 143 -2.88 3.89 6.72
CA PHE A 143 -2.78 4.18 5.30
C PHE A 143 -2.68 2.92 4.46
N GLY A 144 -3.13 2.99 3.21
CA GLY A 144 -3.09 1.83 2.35
C GLY A 144 -3.54 2.08 0.93
N GLU A 145 -3.58 1.00 0.17
CA GLU A 145 -4.01 0.95 -1.22
C GLU A 145 -5.00 -0.18 -1.43
N VAL A 146 -6.04 0.10 -2.20
CA VAL A 146 -7.05 -0.87 -2.65
C VAL A 146 -7.08 -0.89 -4.17
N VAL A 147 -7.08 -2.09 -4.74
CA VAL A 147 -7.19 -2.32 -6.19
C VAL A 147 -8.38 -3.23 -6.50
N PRO A 148 -8.97 -3.08 -7.69
CA PRO A 148 -9.92 -4.07 -8.19
C PRO A 148 -9.21 -5.40 -8.48
N GLY A 149 -9.85 -6.50 -8.07
CA GLY A 149 -9.36 -7.86 -8.26
C GLY A 149 -8.57 -8.43 -7.06
N ASP A 150 -7.67 -9.37 -7.35
CA ASP A 150 -6.97 -10.18 -6.35
C ASP A 150 -5.60 -9.58 -5.97
N LEU A 151 -5.18 -9.85 -4.75
CA LEU A 151 -4.05 -9.24 -4.05
C LEU A 151 -2.70 -9.34 -4.79
N TRP A 152 -2.50 -10.37 -5.62
CA TRP A 152 -1.26 -10.51 -6.39
C TRP A 152 -0.96 -9.29 -7.28
N GLN A 153 -2.00 -8.56 -7.68
CA GLN A 153 -1.84 -7.35 -8.48
C GLN A 153 -1.15 -6.22 -7.70
N LEU A 154 -1.38 -6.14 -6.38
CA LEU A 154 -0.68 -5.24 -5.48
C LEU A 154 0.74 -5.72 -5.21
N ILE A 155 0.91 -7.03 -4.92
CA ILE A 155 2.22 -7.62 -4.63
C ILE A 155 3.20 -7.44 -5.79
N TYR A 156 2.72 -7.55 -7.03
CA TYR A 156 3.54 -7.39 -8.24
C TYR A 156 3.45 -5.99 -8.86
N GLY A 157 2.66 -5.06 -8.30
CA GLY A 157 2.51 -3.70 -8.82
C GLY A 157 1.95 -3.64 -10.24
N THR A 158 1.11 -4.60 -10.65
CA THR A 158 0.62 -4.72 -12.03
C THR A 158 -0.64 -3.90 -12.31
N THR A 159 -1.27 -3.34 -11.27
CA THR A 159 -2.47 -2.52 -11.43
C THR A 159 -2.09 -1.12 -11.92
N PRO A 160 -2.70 -0.62 -13.01
CA PRO A 160 -2.58 0.78 -13.40
C PRO A 160 -2.96 1.73 -12.25
N THR A 161 -2.14 2.76 -12.01
CA THR A 161 -2.31 3.72 -10.90
C THR A 161 -3.66 4.47 -10.94
N ASN A 162 -4.25 4.62 -12.12
CA ASN A 162 -5.58 5.21 -12.27
C ASN A 162 -6.72 4.32 -11.74
N LEU A 163 -6.48 3.02 -11.51
CA LEU A 163 -7.45 2.09 -10.91
C LEU A 163 -7.26 1.91 -9.40
N SER A 164 -6.07 2.23 -8.88
CA SER A 164 -5.78 2.22 -7.45
C SER A 164 -6.52 3.31 -6.68
N ILE A 165 -6.98 2.96 -5.47
CA ILE A 165 -7.52 3.90 -4.48
C ILE A 165 -6.61 3.87 -3.26
N HIS A 166 -5.98 5.00 -2.97
CA HIS A 166 -5.17 5.18 -1.77
C HIS A 166 -6.02 5.82 -0.69
N PHE A 167 -5.76 5.47 0.56
CA PHE A 167 -6.47 6.04 1.70
C PHE A 167 -5.53 6.35 2.85
N ILE A 168 -5.91 7.35 3.64
CA ILE A 168 -5.24 7.75 4.89
C ILE A 168 -6.32 8.06 5.93
N TYR A 169 -6.09 7.63 7.16
CA TYR A 169 -6.81 8.05 8.35
C TYR A 169 -5.80 8.48 9.41
N ASP A 170 -5.77 9.76 9.74
CA ASP A 170 -4.86 10.37 10.73
C ASP A 170 -5.42 10.31 12.17
N PHE A 171 -6.30 9.33 12.43
CA PHE A 171 -7.10 9.20 13.65
C PHE A 171 -8.13 10.30 13.90
N LYS A 172 -8.28 11.27 12.99
CA LYS A 172 -9.33 12.30 13.04
C LYS A 172 -10.21 12.27 11.79
N LYS A 173 -9.58 12.24 10.62
CA LYS A 173 -10.23 12.40 9.32
C LYS A 173 -9.75 11.36 8.30
N TRP A 174 -10.70 10.86 7.53
CA TRP A 174 -10.43 10.02 6.36
C TRP A 174 -10.14 10.86 5.12
N THR A 175 -9.13 10.46 4.36
CA THR A 175 -8.82 10.98 3.03
C THR A 175 -8.69 9.81 2.07
N PHE A 176 -9.40 9.87 0.94
CA PHE A 176 -9.30 8.89 -0.15
C PHE A 176 -8.85 9.62 -1.41
N SER A 177 -8.01 8.97 -2.23
CA SER A 177 -7.52 9.58 -3.47
C SER A 177 -8.63 9.78 -4.51
N LYS A 178 -9.70 8.97 -4.44
CA LYS A 178 -10.87 9.01 -5.32
C LYS A 178 -12.12 8.62 -4.53
N LYS A 179 -13.28 9.19 -4.88
CA LYS A 179 -14.56 8.84 -4.25
C LYS A 179 -15.00 7.44 -4.68
N ASN A 180 -15.16 6.53 -3.72
CA ASN A 180 -15.70 5.19 -3.97
C ASN A 180 -16.36 4.64 -2.70
N THR A 181 -17.68 4.77 -2.61
CA THR A 181 -18.45 4.41 -1.42
C THR A 181 -18.28 2.94 -1.02
N SER A 182 -18.11 2.03 -1.98
CA SER A 182 -17.92 0.60 -1.70
C SER A 182 -16.59 0.35 -1.01
N VAL A 183 -15.49 0.88 -1.56
CA VAL A 183 -14.15 0.75 -0.98
C VAL A 183 -14.07 1.45 0.37
N GLU A 184 -14.64 2.65 0.50
CA GLU A 184 -14.68 3.36 1.78
C GLU A 184 -15.38 2.54 2.88
N LYS A 185 -16.52 1.92 2.57
CA LYS A 185 -17.26 1.06 3.53
C LYS A 185 -16.42 -0.15 3.94
N ILE A 186 -15.78 -0.83 2.99
CA ILE A 186 -14.93 -2.00 3.25
C ILE A 186 -13.78 -1.63 4.20
N VAL A 187 -13.01 -0.58 3.85
CA VAL A 187 -11.84 -0.15 4.62
C VAL A 187 -12.24 0.32 6.01
N LYS A 188 -13.27 1.18 6.12
CA LYS A 188 -13.74 1.69 7.42
C LYS A 188 -14.25 0.56 8.31
N LYS A 189 -14.93 -0.45 7.77
CA LYS A 189 -15.39 -1.62 8.53
C LYS A 189 -14.20 -2.41 9.09
N LEU A 190 -13.22 -2.77 8.26
CA LEU A 190 -12.04 -3.52 8.69
C LEU A 190 -11.25 -2.76 9.77
N VAL A 191 -10.98 -1.48 9.53
CA VAL A 191 -10.23 -0.63 10.46
C VAL A 191 -10.97 -0.48 11.79
N LYS A 192 -12.30 -0.35 11.78
CA LYS A 192 -13.10 -0.31 13.00
C LYS A 192 -12.95 -1.58 13.85
N GLN A 193 -12.92 -2.77 13.23
CA GLN A 193 -12.76 -4.04 13.95
C GLN A 193 -11.36 -4.22 14.55
N LEU A 194 -10.36 -3.53 14.01
CA LEU A 194 -8.99 -3.53 14.54
C LEU A 194 -8.77 -2.52 15.68
N LYS A 195 -9.79 -1.73 16.05
CA LYS A 195 -9.76 -0.85 17.22
C LYS A 195 -10.21 -1.61 18.47
N ILE A 196 -9.33 -1.77 19.43
CA ILE A 196 -9.60 -2.46 20.70
C ILE A 196 -9.83 -1.44 21.80
N GLU A 197 -11.05 -1.41 22.32
CA GLU A 197 -11.42 -0.55 23.45
C GLU A 197 -11.39 -1.33 24.79
N ASN A 198 -11.79 -2.60 24.77
CA ASN A 198 -11.83 -3.46 25.95
C ASN A 198 -10.41 -3.76 26.50
N PHE A 199 -10.19 -3.45 27.78
CA PHE A 199 -8.89 -3.60 28.45
C PHE A 199 -8.39 -5.05 28.48
N GLY A 200 -9.27 -6.02 28.70
CA GLY A 200 -8.92 -7.44 28.68
C GLY A 200 -8.38 -7.86 27.31
N ILE A 201 -9.07 -7.47 26.24
CA ILE A 201 -8.62 -7.75 24.86
C ILE A 201 -7.29 -7.06 24.56
N LYS A 202 -7.06 -5.82 25.05
CA LYS A 202 -5.74 -5.15 24.89
C LYS A 202 -4.60 -5.97 25.48
N LYS A 203 -4.81 -6.57 26.66
CA LYS A 203 -3.83 -7.46 27.30
C LYS A 203 -3.60 -8.72 26.47
N GLU A 204 -4.65 -9.31 25.92
CA GLU A 204 -4.56 -10.51 25.07
C GLU A 204 -3.86 -10.24 23.73
N VAL A 205 -4.00 -9.04 23.15
CA VAL A 205 -3.20 -8.64 21.97
C VAL A 205 -1.71 -8.67 22.30
N LYS A 206 -1.30 -8.17 23.48
CA LYS A 206 0.10 -8.25 23.90
C LYS A 206 0.54 -9.70 24.20
N ASN A 207 -0.28 -10.47 24.91
CA ASN A 207 0.13 -11.79 25.38
C ASN A 207 0.11 -12.86 24.30
N LYS A 208 -0.97 -12.92 23.50
CA LYS A 208 -1.18 -13.98 22.50
C LYS A 208 -0.64 -13.61 21.14
N LEU A 209 -0.83 -12.35 20.71
CA LEU A 209 -0.31 -11.88 19.43
C LEU A 209 1.09 -11.31 19.53
N ASN A 210 1.60 -10.99 20.73
CA ASN A 210 2.77 -10.14 20.90
C ASN A 210 2.71 -8.94 19.94
N GLY A 211 1.52 -8.34 19.88
CA GLY A 211 1.18 -7.20 19.05
C GLY A 211 1.24 -5.91 19.84
N GLU A 212 1.39 -4.80 19.13
CA GLU A 212 1.42 -3.47 19.69
C GLU A 212 0.11 -2.73 19.39
N LEU A 213 -0.29 -1.82 20.26
CA LEU A 213 -1.42 -0.93 20.04
C LEU A 213 -0.93 0.50 19.83
N THR A 214 -1.59 1.26 18.97
CA THR A 214 -1.43 2.71 18.90
C THR A 214 -2.02 3.37 20.14
N ASN A 215 -1.68 4.63 20.39
CA ASN A 215 -2.31 5.44 21.44
C ASN A 215 -3.85 5.58 21.28
N PHE A 216 -4.36 5.31 20.08
CA PHE A 216 -5.80 5.32 19.76
C PHE A 216 -6.46 3.94 19.87
N GLY A 217 -5.72 2.93 20.32
CA GLY A 217 -6.22 1.56 20.55
C GLY A 217 -6.28 0.68 19.30
N PHE A 218 -5.66 1.07 18.18
CA PHE A 218 -5.62 0.21 16.99
C PHE A 218 -4.45 -0.76 17.06
N ILE A 219 -4.66 -2.00 16.60
CA ILE A 219 -3.57 -2.99 16.49
C ILE A 219 -2.61 -2.56 15.38
N LYS A 220 -1.35 -2.25 15.74
CA LYS A 220 -0.31 -1.89 14.77
C LYS A 220 0.05 -3.08 13.91
N GLY A 221 0.35 -2.84 12.64
CA GLY A 221 0.73 -3.93 11.75
C GLY A 221 0.58 -3.60 10.28
N TYR A 222 1.09 -4.53 9.47
CA TYR A 222 0.86 -4.61 8.04
C TYR A 222 -0.25 -5.64 7.82
N TYR A 223 -1.24 -5.26 7.02
CA TYR A 223 -2.44 -6.03 6.78
C TYR A 223 -2.69 -6.19 5.30
N GLU A 224 -3.13 -7.38 4.91
CA GLU A 224 -3.63 -7.67 3.57
C GLU A 224 -5.07 -8.14 3.69
N PHE A 225 -5.94 -7.72 2.78
CA PHE A 225 -7.33 -8.17 2.77
C PHE A 225 -7.84 -8.49 1.37
N ARG A 226 -8.88 -9.32 1.34
CA ARG A 226 -9.71 -9.59 0.16
C ARG A 226 -11.16 -9.28 0.48
N ALA A 227 -11.79 -8.54 -0.42
CA ALA A 227 -13.24 -8.34 -0.43
C ALA A 227 -13.86 -9.19 -1.53
N LEU A 228 -14.85 -9.99 -1.15
CA LEU A 228 -15.78 -10.69 -2.04
C LEU A 228 -17.10 -9.90 -2.05
N LYS A 229 -18.08 -10.36 -2.83
CA LYS A 229 -19.38 -9.69 -2.97
C LYS A 229 -20.14 -9.55 -1.65
N ASP A 230 -20.00 -10.55 -0.78
CA ASP A 230 -20.79 -10.75 0.44
C ASP A 230 -19.96 -10.58 1.73
N ARG A 231 -18.64 -10.76 1.66
CA ARG A 231 -17.77 -10.78 2.84
C ARG A 231 -16.40 -10.17 2.58
N THR A 232 -15.68 -9.86 3.65
CA THR A 232 -14.31 -9.34 3.59
C THR A 232 -13.49 -10.02 4.64
N MET A 233 -12.28 -10.45 4.28
CA MET A 233 -11.38 -11.16 5.18
C MET A 233 -9.97 -10.60 5.13
N LEU A 234 -9.28 -10.61 6.27
CA LEU A 234 -7.83 -10.45 6.31
C LEU A 234 -7.15 -11.72 5.81
N VAL A 235 -6.10 -11.57 5.02
CA VAL A 235 -5.30 -12.67 4.47
C VAL A 235 -3.86 -12.67 4.98
N ASP A 236 -3.44 -11.55 5.58
CA ASP A 236 -2.18 -11.41 6.29
C ASP A 236 -2.28 -10.39 7.42
N TYR A 237 -1.46 -10.60 8.44
CA TYR A 237 -1.18 -9.70 9.55
C TYR A 237 0.27 -9.92 9.98
N ASP A 238 1.10 -8.91 9.75
CA ASP A 238 2.54 -8.94 10.02
C ASP A 238 2.94 -7.78 10.94
N ARG A 239 3.62 -8.12 12.04
CA ARG A 239 3.99 -7.21 13.13
C ARG A 239 5.34 -6.54 12.93
N ILE A 240 6.05 -6.88 11.84
CA ILE A 240 7.42 -6.46 11.59
C ILE A 240 7.49 -5.69 10.29
N LEU A 241 6.79 -6.16 9.27
CA LEU A 241 6.81 -5.59 7.93
C LEU A 241 6.38 -4.12 7.94
N TYR A 242 5.41 -3.75 8.76
CA TYR A 242 4.98 -2.35 8.88
C TYR A 242 6.09 -1.41 9.36
N LYS A 243 7.02 -1.89 10.20
CA LYS A 243 8.14 -1.11 10.72
C LYS A 243 9.11 -0.68 9.60
N LEU A 244 9.14 -1.43 8.49
CA LEU A 244 9.91 -1.04 7.30
C LEU A 244 9.34 0.21 6.61
N PHE A 245 8.08 0.54 6.86
CA PHE A 245 7.40 1.72 6.30
C PHE A 245 7.46 2.93 7.24
N ASN A 246 7.90 2.78 8.49
CA ASN A 246 8.04 3.90 9.43
C ASN A 246 8.99 5.00 8.91
N ASN A 247 9.95 4.65 8.04
CA ASN A 247 10.91 5.60 7.47
C ASN A 247 10.60 6.00 6.02
N HIS A 248 9.68 5.31 5.34
CA HIS A 248 9.43 5.49 3.92
C HIS A 248 7.94 5.37 3.62
N LEU A 249 7.37 6.44 3.04
CA LEU A 249 6.05 6.50 2.41
C LEU A 249 4.86 6.68 3.35
N LEU A 250 4.80 7.86 3.95
CA LEU A 250 3.91 8.94 3.55
C LEU A 250 4.24 10.04 4.55
N THR A 251 5.16 10.94 4.25
CA THR A 251 5.13 12.22 4.97
C THR A 251 3.72 12.81 4.79
N ASN A 252 3.22 13.67 5.68
CA ASN A 252 1.98 14.44 5.45
C ASN A 252 2.14 15.42 4.27
N LYS A 253 2.68 14.94 3.15
CA LYS A 253 3.00 15.70 1.98
C LYS A 253 1.84 15.60 1.01
N LEU A 254 1.19 16.73 0.77
CA LEU A 254 0.16 16.80 -0.26
C LEU A 254 0.88 16.86 -1.62
N TYR A 255 0.64 15.85 -2.46
CA TYR A 255 1.13 15.84 -3.84
C TYR A 255 0.05 16.38 -4.76
N LEU A 256 0.33 17.48 -5.44
CA LEU A 256 -0.52 18.04 -6.47
C LEU A 256 0.14 17.81 -7.83
N LYS A 257 -0.62 17.35 -8.81
CA LYS A 257 -0.13 17.18 -10.18
C LYS A 257 -0.51 18.40 -11.02
N GLY A 258 0.43 18.89 -11.82
CA GLY A 258 0.22 19.96 -12.79
C GLY A 258 0.63 19.57 -14.20
N THR A 259 0.86 20.59 -15.03
CA THR A 259 1.43 20.48 -16.38
C THR A 259 2.69 21.32 -16.44
N CYS A 260 3.83 20.73 -16.79
CA CYS A 260 5.08 21.47 -16.98
C CYS A 260 4.95 22.56 -18.05
N ILE A 261 5.31 23.78 -17.66
CA ILE A 261 5.42 24.96 -18.53
C ILE A 261 6.88 25.33 -18.75
N SER A 262 7.69 25.21 -17.71
CA SER A 262 9.14 25.43 -17.75
C SER A 262 9.83 24.47 -16.78
N LEU A 263 10.84 23.76 -17.28
CA LEU A 263 11.54 22.71 -16.54
C LEU A 263 12.35 23.28 -15.37
N GLY A 264 12.60 22.41 -14.39
CA GLY A 264 13.44 22.69 -13.25
C GLY A 264 12.78 22.29 -11.93
N ARG A 265 13.52 22.51 -10.84
CA ARG A 265 13.07 22.15 -9.49
C ARG A 265 13.42 23.27 -8.52
N CYS A 266 12.48 23.63 -7.67
CA CYS A 266 12.69 24.66 -6.65
C CYS A 266 11.91 24.35 -5.37
N THR A 267 12.34 24.95 -4.27
CA THR A 267 11.65 24.88 -2.98
C THR A 267 11.39 26.29 -2.48
N GLY A 268 10.19 26.54 -1.96
CA GLY A 268 9.83 27.88 -1.56
C GLY A 268 8.52 28.02 -0.81
N LYS A 269 8.23 29.23 -0.35
CA LYS A 269 6.94 29.59 0.26
C LYS A 269 5.99 30.11 -0.80
N ILE A 270 4.75 29.62 -0.82
CA ILE A 270 3.71 30.10 -1.74
C ILE A 270 3.41 31.58 -1.46
N LYS A 271 3.38 32.39 -2.51
CA LYS A 271 2.83 33.75 -2.54
C LYS A 271 1.79 33.83 -3.65
N ILE A 272 0.51 33.81 -3.26
CA ILE A 272 -0.63 33.97 -4.16
C ILE A 272 -0.77 35.46 -4.47
N ILE A 273 -0.59 35.81 -5.75
CA ILE A 273 -0.59 37.19 -6.24
C ILE A 273 -1.62 37.29 -7.37
N ASN A 274 -2.67 38.06 -7.11
CA ASN A 274 -3.68 38.41 -8.12
C ASN A 274 -3.34 39.72 -8.84
N ASN A 275 -2.62 40.63 -8.18
CA ASN A 275 -2.16 41.90 -8.73
C ASN A 275 -0.68 42.11 -8.35
N PRO A 276 0.23 42.23 -9.34
CA PRO A 276 1.67 42.32 -9.07
C PRO A 276 2.12 43.69 -8.52
N LYS A 277 1.27 44.73 -8.58
CA LYS A 277 1.63 46.07 -8.08
C LYS A 277 1.87 46.05 -6.57
N ASN A 278 2.94 46.72 -6.14
CA ASN A 278 3.35 46.89 -4.73
C ASN A 278 3.52 45.58 -3.94
N GLN A 279 3.79 44.47 -4.62
CA GLN A 279 4.06 43.19 -3.97
C GLN A 279 5.55 43.06 -3.63
N THR A 280 5.83 42.51 -2.45
CA THR A 280 7.21 42.19 -2.02
C THR A 280 7.41 40.69 -2.07
N ILE A 281 8.50 40.25 -2.72
CA ILE A 281 8.87 38.84 -2.87
C ILE A 281 10.31 38.58 -2.49
N SER A 282 10.52 37.44 -1.84
CA SER A 282 11.83 36.91 -1.47
C SER A 282 12.37 35.95 -2.52
N LYS A 283 13.70 35.76 -2.53
CA LYS A 283 14.38 34.86 -3.48
C LYS A 283 13.85 33.42 -3.47
N ASN A 284 13.35 32.98 -2.32
CA ASN A 284 12.84 31.63 -2.10
C ASN A 284 11.31 31.56 -2.20
N ASP A 285 10.61 32.62 -2.61
CA ASP A 285 9.15 32.54 -2.75
C ASP A 285 8.76 31.85 -4.06
N ILE A 286 7.58 31.25 -4.07
CA ILE A 286 6.96 30.64 -5.25
C ILE A 286 5.69 31.43 -5.55
N ILE A 287 5.64 32.05 -6.73
CA ILE A 287 4.47 32.85 -7.15
C ILE A 287 3.36 31.91 -7.58
N VAL A 288 2.14 32.15 -7.12
CA VAL A 288 0.92 31.58 -7.70
C VAL A 288 0.11 32.72 -8.29
N CYS A 289 -0.14 32.70 -9.60
CA CYS A 289 -0.96 33.71 -10.27
C CYS A 289 -1.90 33.10 -11.32
N PRO A 290 -2.97 33.80 -11.75
CA PRO A 290 -3.86 33.28 -12.78
C PRO A 290 -3.16 33.14 -14.14
N ILE A 291 -2.41 34.18 -14.53
CA ILE A 291 -1.69 34.32 -15.80
C ILE A 291 -0.45 35.19 -15.58
N ILE A 292 0.56 35.03 -16.43
CA ILE A 292 1.76 35.87 -16.42
C ILE A 292 1.57 37.01 -17.42
N THR A 293 1.68 38.24 -16.93
CA THR A 293 1.79 39.47 -17.74
C THR A 293 3.17 40.11 -17.53
N VAL A 294 3.50 41.12 -18.33
CA VAL A 294 4.78 41.85 -18.25
C VAL A 294 5.03 42.41 -16.84
N ASP A 295 3.98 42.86 -16.14
CA ASP A 295 4.05 43.41 -14.78
C ASP A 295 4.54 42.41 -13.72
N TYR A 296 4.47 41.10 -13.99
CA TYR A 296 4.98 40.08 -13.09
C TYR A 296 6.50 39.87 -13.22
N LEU A 297 7.14 40.33 -14.30
CA LEU A 297 8.55 40.04 -14.58
C LEU A 297 9.51 40.48 -13.46
N PRO A 298 9.37 41.66 -12.82
CA PRO A 298 10.22 42.05 -11.71
C PRO A 298 10.13 41.08 -10.52
N LEU A 299 8.94 40.53 -10.26
CA LEU A 299 8.69 39.57 -9.18
C LEU A 299 9.23 38.18 -9.55
N ILE A 300 8.95 37.71 -10.77
CA ILE A 300 9.36 36.39 -11.27
C ILE A 300 10.88 36.27 -11.33
N ARG A 301 11.60 37.33 -11.72
CA ARG A 301 13.07 37.33 -11.71
C ARG A 301 13.64 37.03 -10.31
N LYS A 302 12.98 37.54 -9.27
CA LYS A 302 13.39 37.34 -7.88
C LYS A 302 12.99 35.96 -7.33
N CYS A 303 11.78 35.48 -7.62
CA CYS A 303 11.22 34.27 -7.01
C CYS A 303 11.98 32.97 -7.38
N ALA A 304 11.73 31.89 -6.66
CA ALA A 304 12.31 30.57 -6.92
C ALA A 304 11.59 29.80 -8.03
N GLY A 305 10.29 30.00 -8.19
CA GLY A 305 9.46 29.33 -9.20
C GLY A 305 8.05 29.92 -9.29
N VAL A 306 7.27 29.41 -10.24
CA VAL A 306 5.95 29.95 -10.57
C VAL A 306 4.92 28.82 -10.72
N ILE A 307 3.69 29.09 -10.32
CA ILE A 307 2.51 28.25 -10.54
C ILE A 307 1.47 29.13 -11.21
N ILE A 308 0.93 28.67 -12.34
CA ILE A 308 -0.09 29.42 -13.08
C ILE A 308 -1.40 28.65 -13.17
N LYS A 309 -2.53 29.36 -13.26
CA LYS A 309 -3.83 28.74 -13.55
C LYS A 309 -3.98 28.40 -15.02
N GLN A 310 -3.55 29.31 -15.90
CA GLN A 310 -3.73 29.19 -17.33
C GLN A 310 -2.43 29.46 -18.07
N GLY A 311 -2.07 28.52 -18.94
CA GLY A 311 -0.90 28.60 -19.81
C GLY A 311 -0.59 27.23 -20.41
N GLY A 312 -0.05 27.24 -21.63
CA GLY A 312 0.37 26.03 -22.33
C GLY A 312 1.89 26.01 -22.50
N MET A 313 2.44 24.81 -22.74
CA MET A 313 3.89 24.59 -22.93
C MET A 313 4.52 25.45 -24.04
N LEU A 314 3.73 25.85 -25.04
CA LEU A 314 4.18 26.67 -26.19
C LEU A 314 3.77 28.15 -26.08
N SER A 315 3.19 28.58 -24.95
CA SER A 315 2.72 29.96 -24.78
C SER A 315 3.86 30.97 -24.63
N HIS A 316 3.59 32.26 -24.87
CA HIS A 316 4.56 33.34 -24.61
C HIS A 316 5.09 33.31 -23.17
N ALA A 317 4.22 33.04 -22.20
CA ALA A 317 4.61 32.87 -20.80
C ALA A 317 5.63 31.72 -20.62
N ALA A 318 5.43 30.59 -21.32
CA ALA A 318 6.35 29.46 -21.27
C ALA A 318 7.71 29.75 -21.90
N ILE A 319 7.74 30.51 -23.01
CA ILE A 319 9.00 30.95 -23.64
C ILE A 319 9.78 31.85 -22.67
N ILE A 320 9.13 32.88 -22.12
CA ILE A 320 9.78 33.82 -21.21
C ILE A 320 10.28 33.12 -19.94
N LEU A 321 9.48 32.24 -19.33
CA LEU A 321 9.88 31.50 -18.13
C LEU A 321 11.10 30.59 -18.36
N ARG A 322 11.23 30.00 -19.55
CA ARG A 322 12.41 29.21 -19.93
C ARG A 322 13.64 30.09 -20.08
N GLU A 323 13.51 31.24 -20.72
CA GLU A 323 14.59 32.20 -20.93
C GLU A 323 15.17 32.69 -19.58
N ILE A 324 14.30 32.98 -18.62
CA ILE A 324 14.70 33.40 -17.26
C ILE A 324 14.94 32.23 -16.30
N LYS A 325 14.92 30.99 -16.80
CA LYS A 325 15.22 29.74 -16.08
C LYS A 325 14.42 29.55 -14.80
N LYS A 326 13.11 29.85 -14.83
CA LYS A 326 12.21 29.66 -13.68
C LYS A 326 11.36 28.40 -13.88
N PRO A 327 11.41 27.44 -12.94
CA PRO A 327 10.50 26.29 -12.94
C PRO A 327 9.05 26.75 -12.89
N CYS A 328 8.20 26.17 -13.73
CA CYS A 328 6.79 26.53 -13.76
C CYS A 328 5.86 25.35 -14.04
N LEU A 329 4.78 25.26 -13.26
CA LEU A 329 3.68 24.33 -13.46
C LEU A 329 2.36 25.09 -13.65
N ALA A 330 1.55 24.65 -14.61
CA ALA A 330 0.15 25.02 -14.69
C ALA A 330 -0.70 24.05 -13.87
N LEU A 331 -1.67 24.57 -13.11
CA LEU A 331 -2.59 23.78 -12.29
C LEU A 331 -4.06 24.15 -12.62
N PRO A 332 -4.96 23.16 -12.70
CA PRO A 332 -6.40 23.41 -12.69
C PRO A 332 -6.83 24.22 -11.47
N ASN A 333 -7.87 25.05 -11.63
CA ASN A 333 -8.38 25.95 -10.59
C ASN A 333 -8.71 25.21 -9.27
N GLU A 334 -9.27 24.00 -9.38
CA GLU A 334 -9.61 23.15 -8.24
C GLU A 334 -8.40 22.72 -7.42
N ILE A 335 -7.25 22.59 -8.08
CA ILE A 335 -5.99 22.20 -7.46
C ILE A 335 -5.32 23.42 -6.83
N ILE A 336 -5.35 24.59 -7.48
CA ILE A 336 -4.83 25.85 -6.93
C ILE A 336 -5.50 26.20 -5.60
N LYS A 337 -6.81 25.95 -5.46
CA LYS A 337 -7.55 26.18 -4.20
C LYS A 337 -7.00 25.40 -2.99
N LYS A 338 -6.16 24.38 -3.22
CA LYS A 338 -5.51 23.61 -2.15
C LYS A 338 -4.22 24.26 -1.64
N LEU A 339 -3.66 25.22 -2.37
CA LEU A 339 -2.48 25.99 -2.00
C LEU A 339 -2.89 27.18 -1.13
N LYS A 340 -2.16 27.44 -0.05
CA LYS A 340 -2.35 28.61 0.82
C LYS A 340 -1.10 29.47 0.84
N ASN A 341 -1.30 30.76 1.11
CA ASN A 341 -0.18 31.68 1.30
C ASN A 341 0.75 31.18 2.41
N ASN A 342 2.06 31.27 2.17
CA ASN A 342 3.16 30.82 3.02
C ASN A 342 3.34 29.30 3.16
N ASP A 343 2.55 28.47 2.45
CA ASP A 343 2.81 27.02 2.39
C ASP A 343 4.22 26.76 1.84
N LYS A 344 5.00 25.92 2.54
CA LYS A 344 6.32 25.50 2.06
C LYS A 344 6.15 24.33 1.09
N VAL A 345 6.47 24.57 -0.18
CA VAL A 345 6.29 23.59 -1.26
C VAL A 345 7.58 23.35 -2.02
N ILE A 346 7.66 22.17 -2.65
CA ILE A 346 8.65 21.83 -3.66
C ILE A 346 7.91 21.77 -4.99
N ILE A 347 8.37 22.50 -5.99
CA ILE A 347 7.96 22.31 -7.39
C ILE A 347 9.00 21.41 -8.04
N ASP A 348 8.55 20.30 -8.62
CA ASP A 348 9.35 19.42 -9.47
C ASP A 348 8.68 19.36 -10.85
N ALA A 349 9.14 20.23 -11.75
CA ALA A 349 8.59 20.31 -13.11
C ALA A 349 9.10 19.19 -14.03
N TYR A 350 10.08 18.38 -13.60
CA TYR A 350 10.49 17.17 -14.34
C TYR A 350 9.47 16.04 -14.21
N THR A 351 8.70 16.04 -13.11
CA THR A 351 7.72 15.00 -12.79
C THR A 351 6.28 15.51 -12.74
N ASP A 352 6.06 16.78 -13.11
CA ASP A 352 4.78 17.48 -13.04
C ASP A 352 4.18 17.57 -11.61
N GLN A 353 5.02 17.64 -10.58
CA GLN A 353 4.58 17.52 -9.18
C GLN A 353 4.84 18.78 -8.35
N ILE A 354 3.91 19.04 -7.44
CA ILE A 354 4.08 19.96 -6.31
C ILE A 354 3.93 19.17 -5.03
N ILE A 355 4.88 19.30 -4.13
CA ILE A 355 4.93 18.59 -2.86
C ILE A 355 4.81 19.62 -1.73
N ILE A 356 3.69 19.63 -1.02
CA ILE A 356 3.46 20.52 0.12
C ILE A 356 3.85 19.78 1.39
N ASN A 357 4.69 20.33 2.26
CA ASN A 357 4.89 19.76 3.58
C ASN A 357 3.79 20.26 4.53
N ASN A 358 2.79 19.44 4.88
CA ASN A 358 1.92 19.82 5.99
C ASN A 358 2.72 19.61 7.28
N THR A 359 3.16 20.71 7.89
CA THR A 359 3.64 20.76 9.27
C THR A 359 2.49 20.67 10.24
#